data_AF-A0A0R2B0D0-F1
#
_entry.id   AF-A0A0R2B0D0-F1
#
_cell.length_a   1.000
_cell.length_b   1.000
_cell.length_c   1.000
_cell.angle_alpha   90.00
_cell.angle_beta   90.00
_cell.angle_gamma   90.00
#
_symmetry.space_group_name_H-M   'P 1'
#
loop_
_entity.id
_entity.type
_entity.pdbx_description
1 polymer ?
#
loop_
_entity_poly.entity_id
_entity_poly.type
_entity_poly.pdbx_seq_one_letter_code
_entity_poly.pdbx_strand_id
1 'polypeptide(L)' 'MTKKFLEEHNVEFIEKNINEEPEYIDYLKEKGFMSLPVVEANEFEISGFRPDKLSQLA' A
#
# COMPACT_ATOMS: atom_id res chain seq x y z
N MET A 1 0.85 -8.01 -7.56
CA MET A 1 -0.42 -8.68 -7.18
C MET A 1 -1.35 -7.71 -6.47
N THR A 2 -0.86 -6.91 -5.51
CA THR A 2 -1.64 -5.83 -4.86
C THR A 2 -2.26 -4.83 -5.85
N LYS A 3 -1.45 -4.28 -6.76
CA LYS A 3 -1.89 -3.32 -7.78
C LYS A 3 -3.01 -3.87 -8.68
N LYS A 4 -2.78 -5.06 -9.24
CA LYS A 4 -3.77 -5.76 -10.07
C LYS A 4 -5.09 -6.00 -9.34
N PHE A 5 -5.04 -6.36 -8.05
CA PHE A 5 -6.25 -6.54 -7.25
C PHE A 5 -7.04 -5.24 -7.12
N LEU A 6 -6.37 -4.13 -6.79
CA LEU A 6 -7.02 -2.82 -6.69
C LEU A 6 -7.62 -2.38 -8.04
N GLU A 7 -6.91 -2.60 -9.15
CA GLU A 7 -7.39 -2.34 -10.51
C GLU A 7 -8.61 -3.21 -10.88
N GLU A 8 -8.57 -4.52 -10.61
CA GLU A 8 -9.69 -5.44 -10.86
C GLU A 8 -10.93 -5.05 -10.08
N HIS A 9 -10.75 -4.57 -8.85
CA HIS A 9 -11.83 -4.14 -7.97
C HIS A 9 -12.23 -2.66 -8.16
N ASN A 10 -11.69 -1.95 -9.15
CA ASN A 10 -11.97 -0.52 -9.42
C ASN A 10 -11.75 0.38 -8.19
N VAL A 11 -10.82 0.00 -7.32
CA VAL A 11 -10.44 0.80 -6.16
C VAL A 11 -9.49 1.89 -6.62
N GLU A 12 -9.79 3.15 -6.33
CA GLU A 12 -8.85 4.25 -6.59
C GLU A 12 -7.65 4.13 -5.64
N PHE A 13 -6.44 4.06 -6.19
CA PHE A 13 -5.21 4.05 -5.42
C PHE A 13 -4.15 4.92 -6.09
N ILE A 14 -3.22 5.42 -5.27
CA ILE A 14 -2.06 6.17 -5.74
C ILE A 14 -0.84 5.28 -5.52
N GLU A 15 -0.12 5.00 -6.61
CA GLU A 15 1.16 4.30 -6.51
C GLU A 15 2.26 5.30 -6.19
N LYS A 16 2.94 5.09 -5.06
CA LYS A 16 4.11 5.85 -4.64
C LYS A 16 5.32 4.94 -4.66
N ASN A 17 6.22 5.15 -5.62
CA ASN A 17 7.38 4.30 -5.79
C ASN A 17 8.57 4.89 -5.03
N ILE A 18 8.96 4.25 -3.93
CA ILE A 18 10.09 4.70 -3.11
C ILE A 18 11.45 4.73 -3.84
N ASN A 19 11.56 4.07 -5.01
CA ASN A 19 12.76 4.17 -5.85
C ASN A 19 12.83 5.48 -6.62
N GLU A 20 11.68 6.06 -6.96
CA GLU A 20 11.57 7.35 -7.64
C GLU A 20 11.43 8.49 -6.64
N GLU A 21 10.72 8.24 -5.54
CA GLU A 21 10.41 9.19 -4.47
C GLU A 21 10.99 8.67 -3.13
N PRO A 22 12.32 8.79 -2.90
CA PRO A 22 12.98 8.27 -1.71
C PRO A 22 12.53 8.96 -0.42
N GLU A 23 11.86 10.12 -0.49
CA GLU A 23 11.24 10.80 0.65
C GLU A 23 10.22 9.92 1.39
N TYR A 24 9.56 9.00 0.68
CA TYR A 24 8.62 8.07 1.32
C TYR A 24 9.33 6.98 2.14
N ILE A 25 10.64 6.78 1.97
CA ILE A 25 11.39 5.83 2.80
C ILE A 25 11.39 6.30 4.25
N ASP A 26 11.62 7.58 4.49
CA ASP A 26 11.61 8.15 5.83
C ASP A 26 10.20 8.17 6.40
N TYR A 27 9.19 8.50 5.58
CA TYR A 27 7.78 8.36 5.96
C TYR A 27 7.41 6.95 6.43
N LEU A 28 7.81 5.91 5.67
CA LEU A 28 7.55 4.52 6.03
C LEU A 28 8.28 4.11 7.32
N LYS A 29 9.51 4.58 7.51
CA LYS A 29 10.29 4.34 8.74
C LYS A 29 9.67 5.02 9.95
N GLU A 30 9.21 6.27 9.83
CA GLU A 30 8.51 6.99 10.90
C GLU A 30 7.22 6.28 11.30
N LYS A 31 6.49 5.70 10.34
CA LYS A 31 5.32 4.85 10.62
C LYS A 31 5.66 3.47 11.17
N GLY A 32 6.94 3.09 11.22
CA GLY A 32 7.38 1.79 11.73
C GLY A 32 7.22 0.63 10.74
N PHE A 33 6.97 0.91 9.46
CA PHE A 33 6.91 -0.11 8.44
C PHE A 33 8.31 -0.57 8.05
N MET A 34 8.55 -1.88 8.17
CA MET A 34 9.83 -2.51 7.81
C MET A 34 9.75 -3.39 6.56
N SER A 35 8.59 -3.46 5.91
CA SER A 35 8.36 -4.37 4.79
C SER A 35 7.47 -3.75 3.73
N LEU A 36 7.85 -3.96 2.48
CA LEU A 36 7.13 -3.53 1.29
C LEU A 36 6.41 -4.73 0.65
N PRO A 37 5.34 -4.51 -0.13
CA PRO A 37 4.66 -3.23 -0.38
C PRO A 37 3.83 -2.76 0.82
N VAL A 38 3.66 -1.45 1.01
CA VAL A 38 2.74 -0.90 2.02
C VAL A 38 1.53 -0.32 1.31
N VAL A 39 0.34 -0.63 1.81
CA VAL A 39 -0.92 -0.06 1.34
C VAL A 39 -1.56 0.69 2.50
N GLU A 40 -1.79 1.98 2.29
CA GLU A 40 -2.54 2.80 3.21
C GLU A 40 -3.92 3.06 2.64
N ALA A 41 -4.93 2.66 3.38
CA ALA A 41 -6.33 2.97 3.15
C ALA A 41 -6.83 3.90 4.26
N ASN A 42 -7.93 4.61 4.02
CA ASN A 42 -8.53 5.54 4.98
C ASN A 42 -8.77 4.91 6.36
N GLU A 43 -9.11 3.62 6.42
CA GLU A 43 -9.46 2.92 7.66
C GLU A 43 -8.35 2.01 8.18
N PHE A 44 -7.35 1.68 7.38
CA PHE A 44 -6.28 0.76 7.79
C PHE A 44 -5.02 0.88 6.95
N GLU A 45 -3.91 0.55 7.59
CA GLU A 45 -2.61 0.46 6.95
C GLU A 45 -2.17 -1.01 6.99
N ILE A 46 -1.69 -1.53 5.86
CA ILE A 46 -1.14 -2.87 5.77
C ILE A 46 0.26 -2.83 5.19
N SER A 47 1.18 -3.56 5.83
CA SER A 47 2.47 -3.89 5.25
C SER A 47 2.44 -5.30 4.68
N GLY A 48 2.96 -5.46 3.47
CA GLY A 48 2.99 -6.69 2.70
C GLY A 48 1.75 -6.90 1.82
N PHE A 49 1.73 -8.04 1.12
CA PHE A 49 0.58 -8.44 0.33
C PHE A 49 -0.45 -9.16 1.21
N ARG A 50 -1.59 -8.51 1.49
CA ARG A 50 -2.67 -9.04 2.33
C ARG A 50 -4.01 -9.05 1.58
N PRO A 51 -4.33 -10.13 0.84
CA PRO A 51 -5.56 -10.21 0.05
C PRO A 51 -6.84 -10.11 0.90
N ASP A 52 -6.82 -10.60 2.15
CA ASP A 52 -7.96 -10.50 3.07
C ASP A 52 -8.36 -9.05 3.37
N LYS A 53 -7.36 -8.17 3.52
CA LYS A 53 -7.53 -6.75 3.80
C LYS A 53 -7.86 -5.96 2.53
N LEU A 54 -7.19 -6.29 1.42
CA LEU A 54 -7.52 -5.75 0.10
C LEU A 54 -9.00 -6.01 -0.26
N SER A 55 -9.54 -7.18 0.09
CA SER A 55 -10.96 -7.48 -0.17
C SER A 55 -11.93 -6.61 0.62
N GLN A 56 -11.50 -5.90 1.67
CA GLN A 56 -12.33 -4.92 2.39
C GLN A 56 -12.41 -3.56 1.68
N LEU A 57 -11.52 -3.31 0.71
CA LEU A 57 -11.51 -2.09 -0.11
C LEU A 57 -12.38 -2.21 -1.37
N ALA A 58 -12.77 -3.44 -1.70
CA ALA A 58 -13.55 -3.82 -2.88
C ALA A 58 -15.07 -3.73 -2.65
#